data_AF-A0A9W5PTC3-F1
#
_entry.id   AF-A0A9W5PTC3-F1
#
_cell.length_a   1.000
_cell.length_b   1.000
_cell.length_c   1.000
_cell.angle_alpha   90.00
_cell.angle_beta   90.00
_cell.angle_gamma   90.00
#
_symmetry.space_group_name_H-M   'P 1'
#
loop_
_entity.id
_entity.type
_entity.pdbx_description
1 polymer ?
#
loop_
_entity_poly.entity_id
_entity_poly.type
_entity_poly.pdbx_seq_one_letter_code
_entity_poly.pdbx_strand_id
1 'polypeptide(L)' 'MKNIGLVLEGGGMKGLYTAGVLEYFMEKNLFFPYVVGVSAGACMEQPICRVNKGEIRK' A
#
# COMPACT_ATOMS: atom_id res chain seq x y z
N MET A 1 -0.58 12.49 -10.46
CA MET A 1 -0.18 12.34 -9.04
C MET A 1 1.25 11.81 -9.03
N LYS A 2 2.27 12.66 -8.92
CA LYS A 2 3.67 12.20 -9.03
C LYS A 2 4.36 11.91 -7.70
N ASN A 3 3.89 12.48 -6.59
CA ASN A 3 4.56 12.35 -5.27
C ASN A 3 3.53 12.08 -4.16
N ILE A 4 2.84 10.93 -4.19
CA ILE A 4 1.96 10.51 -3.09
C ILE A 4 2.50 9.19 -2.55
N GLY A 5 2.83 9.17 -1.26
CA GLY A 5 3.25 7.98 -0.53
C GLY A 5 2.16 7.52 0.41
N LEU A 6 1.87 6.21 0.41
CA LEU A 6 0.92 5.59 1.32
C LEU A 6 1.69 4.90 2.45
N VAL A 7 1.40 5.25 3.71
CA VAL A 7 2.01 4.62 4.88
C VAL A 7 0.96 3.78 5.59
N LEU A 8 1.21 2.48 5.72
CA LEU A 8 0.33 1.51 6.38
C LEU A 8 0.92 1.15 7.74
N GLU A 9 0.46 1.82 8.78
CA GLU A 9 0.84 1.50 10.16
C GLU A 9 0.16 0.20 10.61
N GLY A 10 0.95 -0.70 11.22
CA GLY A 10 0.47 -2.00 11.65
C GLY A 10 -0.10 -1.97 13.07
N GLY A 11 -1.43 -1.96 13.19
CA GLY A 11 -2.11 -1.97 14.49
C GLY A 11 -3.01 -3.18 14.71
N GLY A 12 -2.47 -4.28 15.26
CA GLY A 12 -3.24 -5.42 15.79
C GLY A 12 -4.35 -5.98 14.88
N MET A 13 -5.51 -6.34 15.46
CA MET A 13 -6.67 -6.89 14.73
C MET A 13 -7.37 -5.89 13.78
N LYS A 14 -6.93 -4.62 13.70
CA LYS A 14 -7.57 -3.59 12.86
C LYS A 14 -7.11 -3.62 11.40
N GLY A 15 -6.25 -4.57 11.02
CA GLY A 15 -5.79 -4.73 9.63
C GLY A 15 -6.92 -4.95 8.62
N LEU A 16 -8.06 -5.52 9.03
CA LEU A 16 -9.21 -5.73 8.14
C LEU A 16 -9.78 -4.40 7.58
N TYR A 17 -9.72 -3.32 8.36
CA TYR A 17 -10.16 -2.01 7.90
C TYR A 17 -9.24 -1.46 6.82
N THR A 18 -7.93 -1.62 7.00
CA THR A 18 -6.92 -1.24 6.01
C THR A 18 -7.10 -2.03 4.72
N ALA A 19 -7.36 -3.34 4.82
CA ALA A 19 -7.63 -4.18 3.65
C ALA A 19 -8.86 -3.70 2.86
N GLY A 20 -9.96 -3.33 3.54
CA GLY A 20 -11.16 -2.81 2.87
C GLY A 20 -10.93 -1.45 2.18
N VAL A 21 -10.11 -0.57 2.76
CA VAL A 21 -9.75 0.72 2.14
C VAL A 21 -8.86 0.51 0.91
N LEU A 22 -7.94 -0.45 0.98
CA LEU A 22 -7.06 -0.80 -0.14
C LEU A 22 -7.83 -1.44 -1.29
N GLU A 23 -8.78 -2.34 -1.00
CA GLU A 23 -9.67 -2.91 -2.00
C GLU A 23 -10.45 -1.82 -2.73
N TYR A 24 -10.99 -0.84 -1.98
CA TYR A 24 -11.67 0.31 -2.58
C TYR A 24 -10.73 1.14 -3.49
N PHE A 25 -9.46 1.31 -3.12
CA PHE A 25 -8.49 1.97 -3.98
C PHE A 25 -8.22 1.18 -5.27
N MET A 26 -8.17 -0.16 -5.20
CA MET A 26 -8.02 -1.03 -6.36
C MET A 26 -9.24 -0.94 -7.30
N GLU A 27 -10.46 -0.98 -6.76
CA GLU A 27 -11.70 -0.79 -7.54
C GLU A 27 -11.72 0.56 -8.26
N LYS A 28 -11.14 1.59 -7.64
CA LYS A 28 -11.02 2.93 -8.22
C LYS A 28 -9.79 3.12 -9.13
N ASN A 29 -9.00 2.07 -9.38
CA ASN A 29 -7.74 2.12 -10.14
C ASN A 29 -6.74 3.16 -9.59
N LEU A 30 -6.76 3.40 -8.28
CA LEU A 30 -5.85 4.31 -7.59
C LEU A 30 -4.61 3.55 -7.14
N PHE A 31 -3.50 3.78 -7.84
CA PHE A 31 -2.22 3.16 -7.51
C PHE A 31 -1.23 4.19 -6.96
N PHE A 32 -0.51 3.80 -5.92
CA PHE A 32 0.50 4.65 -5.29
C PHE A 32 1.90 4.21 -5.72
N PRO A 33 2.78 5.15 -6.12
CA PRO A 33 4.16 4.83 -6.51
C PRO A 33 5.04 4.44 -5.33
N TYR A 34 4.69 4.88 -4.11
CA TYR A 34 5.43 4.60 -2.89
C TYR A 34 4.46 4.13 -1.82
N VAL A 35 4.70 2.94 -1.28
CA VAL A 35 3.91 2.36 -0.19
C VAL A 35 4.87 1.79 0.84
N VAL A 36 4.65 2.09 2.12
CA VAL A 36 5.46 1.57 3.24
C VAL A 36 4.54 1.02 4.30
N GLY A 37 4.62 -0.29 4.55
CA GLY A 37 3.93 -0.96 5.64
C GLY A 37 4.85 -1.30 6.81
N VAL A 38 4.32 -1.20 8.03
CA VAL A 38 5.03 -1.63 9.26
C VAL A 38 4.29 -2.85 9.85
N SER A 39 5.02 -3.91 10.22
CA SER A 39 4.45 -5.14 10.81
C SER A 39 3.36 -5.76 9.93
N ALA A 40 2.13 -5.93 10.43
CA ALA A 40 1.00 -6.46 9.68
C ALA A 40 0.59 -5.59 8.47
N GLY A 41 0.95 -4.29 8.47
CA GLY A 41 0.69 -3.37 7.36
C GLY A 41 1.51 -3.69 6.11
N ALA A 42 2.69 -4.32 6.25
CA ALA A 42 3.53 -4.72 5.12
C ALA A 42 2.87 -5.82 4.25
N CYS A 43 2.15 -6.75 4.89
CA CYS A 43 1.43 -7.79 4.15
C CYS A 43 0.34 -7.22 3.22
N MET A 44 -0.20 -6.05 3.55
CA MET A 44 -1.28 -5.39 2.82
C MET A 44 -0.79 -4.42 1.73
N GLU A 45 0.52 -4.14 1.65
CA GLU A 45 1.06 -3.12 0.74
C GLU A 45 1.22 -3.60 -0.72
N GLN A 46 1.41 -4.91 -0.91
CA GLN A 46 1.74 -5.51 -2.20
C GLN A 46 0.69 -5.31 -3.31
N PRO A 47 -0.64 -5.42 -3.06
CA PRO A 47 -1.63 -5.30 -4.12
C PRO A 47 -1.80 -3.88 -4.68
N ILE A 48 -1.53 -2.84 -3.88
CA ILE A 48 -1.72 -1.43 -4.29
C ILE A 48 -0.45 -0.75 -4.78
N CYS A 49 0.72 -1.35 -4.51
CA CYS A 49 2.01 -0.82 -4.90
C CYS A 49 2.26 -1.09 -6.39
N ARG A 50 2.25 -0.03 -7.20
CA ARG A 50 2.65 -0.12 -8.61
C ARG A 50 4.16 -0.01 -8.69
N VAL A 51 4.85 -1.12 -8.43
CA VAL A 51 6.30 -1.17 -8.55
C VAL A 51 6.68 -1.04 -10.03
N ASN A 52 7.18 0.13 -10.42
CA ASN A 52 8.00 0.21 -11.63
C ASN A 52 9.27 -0.59 -11.34
N LYS A 53 9.50 -1.67 -12.11
CA LYS A 53 10.66 -2.59 -11.99
C LYS A 53 12.05 -1.92 -12.01
N GLY A 54 12.14 -0.58 -12.12
CA GLY A 54 13.37 0.19 -12.11
C GLY A 54 13.83 0.73 -10.75
N GLU A 55 13.00 0.70 -9.69
CA GLU A 55 13.35 1.32 -8.39
C GLU A 55 13.64 0.34 -7.25
N ILE A 56 13.63 -0.98 -7.50
CA ILE A 56 14.19 -1.96 -6.56
C ILE A 56 15.70 -2.10 -6.79
N ARG A 57 16.45 -1.04 -6.53
CA ARG A 57 17.92 -1.07 -6.38
C ARG A 57 18.35 0.28 -5.80
N LYS A 58 18.48 0.32 -4.47
CA LYS A 58 19.68 0.76 -3.75
C LYS A 58 19.54 0.35 -2.29
#